data_AF-A0A7S3Z9Q0-F1
#
_entry.id   AF-A0A7S3Z9Q0-F1
#
_cell.length_a   1.000
_cell.length_b   1.000
_cell.length_c   1.000
_cell.angle_alpha   90.00
_cell.angle_beta   90.00
_cell.angle_gamma   90.00
#
_symmetry.space_group_name_H-M   'P 1'
#
loop_
_entity.id
_entity.type
_entity.pdbx_description
1 polymer ?
#
loop_
_entity_poly.entity_id
_entity_poly.type
_entity_poly.pdbx_seq_one_letter_code
_entity_poly.pdbx_strand_id
1 'polypeptide(L)'
;AQPLILEPVVNVLIRVPNHFMGNVLADVTSNRRGQVVEVKQLEQAGESTSTIDAEIPLKEMVGYATSLRAMSQGNGSFEMSFKDYRFVGQELQAKLIEDPY
;
A
#
# COMPACT_ATOMS: atom_id res chain seq x y z
N ALA A 1 2.15 -20.75 -25.73
CA ALA A 1 2.14 -20.20 -24.37
C ALA A 1 1.47 -18.83 -24.41
N GLN A 2 0.58 -18.51 -23.47
CA GLN A 2 0.06 -17.15 -23.29
C GLN A 2 0.99 -16.42 -22.33
N PRO A 3 1.78 -15.43 -22.81
CA PRO A 3 2.64 -14.65 -21.92
C PRO A 3 1.77 -13.79 -21.00
N LEU A 4 2.09 -13.79 -19.70
CA LEU A 4 1.41 -13.00 -18.68
C LEU A 4 2.41 -12.02 -18.07
N ILE A 5 1.96 -10.78 -17.86
CA ILE A 5 2.77 -9.74 -17.22
C ILE A 5 2.69 -9.92 -15.71
N LEU A 6 3.85 -9.92 -15.07
CA LEU A 6 4.00 -10.00 -13.62
C LEU A 6 4.41 -8.63 -13.07
N GLU A 7 3.86 -8.24 -11.92
CA GLU A 7 4.30 -7.07 -11.15
C GLU A 7 4.87 -7.48 -9.79
N PRO A 8 5.96 -6.84 -9.32
CA PRO A 8 6.50 -7.08 -7.99
C PRO A 8 5.56 -6.49 -6.94
N VAL A 9 5.30 -7.28 -5.90
CA VAL A 9 4.46 -6.92 -4.77
C VAL A 9 5.31 -6.86 -3.51
N VAL A 10 5.05 -5.82 -2.71
CA VAL A 10 5.69 -5.61 -1.43
C VAL A 10 4.69 -5.78 -0.30
N ASN A 11 5.15 -6.33 0.81
CA ASN A 11 4.48 -6.18 2.09
C ASN A 11 4.84 -4.80 2.65
N VAL A 12 3.83 -4.05 3.10
CA VAL A 12 3.96 -2.69 3.61
C VAL A 12 3.34 -2.63 5.00
N LEU A 13 4.16 -2.29 5.97
CA LEU A 13 3.75 -2.09 7.35
C LEU A 13 3.69 -0.59 7.64
N ILE A 14 2.49 -0.05 7.83
CA ILE A 14 2.25 1.38 8.04
C ILE A 14 1.88 1.60 9.50
N ARG A 15 2.49 2.58 10.15
CA ARG A 15 2.18 2.99 11.53
C ARG A 15 1.73 4.44 11.53
N VAL A 16 0.56 4.69 12.12
CA VAL A 16 -0.04 6.03 12.24
C VAL A 16 -0.89 6.14 13.50
N PRO A 17 -1.08 7.34 14.07
CA PRO A 17 -2.11 7.57 15.07
C PRO A 17 -3.52 7.17 14.59
N ASN A 18 -4.36 6.66 15.49
CA ASN A 18 -5.68 6.09 15.15
C ASN A 18 -6.59 7.08 14.39
N HIS A 19 -6.50 8.37 14.69
CA HIS A 19 -7.30 9.41 14.04
C HIS A 19 -6.97 9.60 12.54
N PHE A 20 -5.79 9.17 12.08
CA PHE A 20 -5.42 9.17 10.66
C PHE A 20 -5.63 7.82 9.96
N MET A 21 -5.91 6.75 10.72
CA MET A 21 -6.04 5.39 10.19
C MET A 21 -7.02 5.31 9.02
N GLY A 22 -8.19 5.97 9.11
CA GLY A 22 -9.21 5.95 8.06
C GLY A 22 -8.70 6.50 6.72
N ASN A 23 -7.97 7.62 6.75
CA ASN A 23 -7.39 8.22 5.54
C ASN A 23 -6.35 7.30 4.90
N VAL A 24 -5.50 6.67 5.73
CA VAL A 24 -4.47 5.75 5.25
C VAL A 24 -5.09 4.48 4.64
N LEU A 25 -6.09 3.91 5.29
CA LEU A 25 -6.81 2.75 4.75
C LEU A 25 -7.49 3.07 3.41
N ALA A 26 -8.06 4.27 3.27
CA ALA A 26 -8.66 4.71 2.02
C ALA A 26 -7.64 4.84 0.89
N ASP A 27 -6.44 5.41 1.15
CA ASP A 27 -5.37 5.50 0.15
C ASP A 27 -4.85 4.14 -0.29
N VAL A 28 -4.60 3.23 0.68
CA VAL A 28 -4.12 1.87 0.40
C VAL A 28 -5.08 1.14 -0.54
N THR A 29 -6.38 1.19 -0.24
CA THR A 29 -7.40 0.45 -1.00
C THR A 29 -7.79 1.12 -2.32
N SER A 30 -7.91 2.46 -2.35
CA SER A 30 -8.48 3.17 -3.49
C SER A 30 -7.43 3.66 -4.48
N ASN A 31 -6.28 4.14 -4.00
CA ASN A 31 -5.27 4.77 -4.85
C ASN A 31 -4.10 3.83 -5.17
N ARG A 32 -3.81 2.89 -4.27
CA ARG A 32 -2.58 2.07 -4.34
C ARG A 32 -2.82 0.62 -4.77
N ARG A 33 -4.06 0.24 -5.10
CA ARG A 33 -4.45 -1.15 -5.40
C ARG A 33 -3.98 -2.14 -4.31
N GLY A 34 -3.90 -1.66 -3.07
CA GLY A 34 -3.38 -2.39 -1.93
C GLY A 34 -4.43 -3.28 -1.30
N GLN A 35 -4.02 -4.47 -0.89
CA GLN A 35 -4.84 -5.40 -0.13
C GLN A 35 -4.43 -5.34 1.35
N VAL A 36 -5.33 -4.91 2.22
CA VAL A 36 -5.08 -4.91 3.66
C VAL A 36 -5.13 -6.35 4.17
N VAL A 37 -4.05 -6.79 4.82
CA VAL A 37 -3.93 -8.12 5.42
C VAL A 37 -4.40 -8.06 6.86
N GLU A 38 -3.93 -7.08 7.62
CA GLU A 38 -4.24 -6.94 9.03
C GLU A 38 -4.25 -5.47 9.46
N VAL A 39 -5.12 -5.14 10.41
CA VAL A 39 -5.10 -3.85 11.11
C VAL A 39 -5.04 -4.13 12.60
N LYS A 40 -3.99 -3.66 13.26
CA LYS A 40 -3.81 -3.75 14.72
C LYS A 40 -3.87 -2.37 15.33
N GLN A 41 -4.75 -2.18 16.31
CA GLN A 41 -4.83 -0.95 17.10
C GLN A 41 -4.18 -1.21 18.46
N LEU A 42 -3.28 -0.32 18.85
CA LEU A 42 -2.58 -0.35 20.13
C LEU A 42 -2.92 0.93 20.89
N GLU A 43 -3.45 0.77 22.10
CA GLU A 43 -3.62 1.87 23.03
C GLU A 43 -2.59 1.71 24.15
N GLN A 44 -1.62 2.62 24.22
CA GLN A 44 -0.60 2.62 25.27
C GLN A 44 -0.47 4.02 25.87
N ALA A 45 -0.57 4.10 27.20
CA ALA A 45 -0.32 5.34 27.97
C ALA A 45 -1.10 6.59 27.48
N GLY A 46 -2.30 6.41 26.92
CA GLY A 46 -3.14 7.50 26.40
C GLY A 46 -2.87 7.88 24.94
N GLU A 47 -1.94 7.21 24.26
CA GLU A 47 -1.67 7.37 22.84
C GLU A 47 -2.18 6.14 22.07
N SER A 48 -3.06 6.39 21.09
CA SER A 48 -3.69 5.35 20.28
C SER A 48 -3.05 5.32 18.89
N THR A 49 -2.36 4.22 18.57
CA THR A 49 -1.67 4.01 17.29
C THR A 49 -2.19 2.78 16.56
N SER A 50 -2.32 2.89 15.25
CA SER A 50 -2.71 1.81 14.35
C SER A 50 -1.49 1.36 13.56
N THR A 51 -1.33 0.05 13.47
CA THR A 51 -0.43 -0.61 12.52
C THR A 51 -1.26 -1.31 11.46
N ILE A 52 -1.01 -1.00 10.19
CA ILE A 52 -1.70 -1.56 9.02
C ILE A 52 -0.68 -2.38 8.25
N ASP A 53 -0.94 -3.67 8.10
CA ASP A 53 -0.20 -4.57 7.23
C ASP A 53 -0.97 -4.70 5.91
N ALA A 54 -0.32 -4.39 4.79
CA ALA A 54 -0.92 -4.43 3.47
C ALA A 54 0.04 -4.94 2.40
N GLU A 55 -0.51 -5.56 1.37
CA GLU A 55 0.22 -5.98 0.18
C GLU A 55 -0.07 -5.01 -0.97
N ILE A 56 0.96 -4.35 -1.48
CA ILE A 56 0.82 -3.27 -2.45
C ILE A 56 1.77 -3.55 -3.63
N PRO A 57 1.32 -3.37 -4.88
CA PRO A 57 2.23 -3.41 -6.02
C PRO A 57 3.29 -2.32 -5.91
N LEU A 58 4.56 -2.65 -6.14
CA LEU A 58 5.68 -1.72 -5.95
C LEU A 58 5.55 -0.44 -6.80
N LYS A 59 4.97 -0.55 -8.01
CA LYS A 59 4.70 0.60 -8.90
C LYS A 59 3.84 1.66 -8.21
N GLU A 60 2.91 1.23 -7.37
CA GLU A 60 2.00 2.12 -6.65
C GLU A 60 2.67 2.74 -5.42
N MET A 61 3.84 2.28 -4.98
CA MET A 61 4.54 2.86 -3.81
C MET A 61 5.35 4.12 -4.13
N VAL A 62 5.45 4.50 -5.41
CA VAL A 62 6.15 5.71 -5.83
C VAL A 62 5.47 6.94 -5.22
N GLY A 63 6.27 7.78 -4.54
CA GLY A 63 5.80 8.97 -3.87
C GLY A 63 4.99 8.72 -2.58
N TYR A 64 4.86 7.48 -2.11
CA TYR A 64 4.05 7.16 -0.93
C TYR A 64 4.51 7.88 0.33
N ALA A 65 5.83 8.07 0.50
CA ALA A 65 6.38 8.82 1.64
C ALA A 65 5.89 10.28 1.73
N THR A 66 5.56 10.90 0.58
CA THR A 66 4.99 12.25 0.53
C THR A 66 3.50 12.23 0.81
N SER A 67 2.76 11.31 0.18
CA SER A 67 1.33 11.13 0.41
C SER A 67 1.00 10.78 1.87
N LEU A 68 1.75 9.85 2.47
CA LEU A 68 1.59 9.47 3.87
C LEU A 68 1.81 10.65 4.80
N ARG A 69 2.86 11.45 4.58
CA ARG A 69 3.09 12.68 5.37
C ARG A 69 1.93 13.65 5.28
N ALA A 70 1.37 13.86 4.08
CA ALA A 70 0.23 14.75 3.91
C ALA A 70 -1.02 14.24 4.65
N MET A 71 -1.32 12.93 4.57
CA MET A 71 -2.51 12.34 5.21
C MET A 71 -2.41 12.20 6.74
N SER A 72 -1.19 12.08 7.26
CA SER A 72 -0.90 11.89 8.69
C SER A 72 -0.34 13.14 9.38
N GLN A 73 -0.32 14.29 8.70
CA GLN A 73 0.31 15.52 9.18
C GLN A 73 1.76 15.31 9.65
N GLY A 74 2.48 14.40 8.99
CA GLY A 74 3.86 14.04 9.32
C GLY A 74 4.03 12.95 10.39
N ASN A 75 2.95 12.44 10.99
CA ASN A 75 3.01 11.46 12.09
C ASN A 75 2.93 9.99 11.63
N GLY A 76 3.16 9.72 10.35
CA GLY A 76 3.12 8.38 9.78
C GLY A 76 4.50 7.86 9.38
N SER A 77 4.75 6.59 9.68
CA SER A 77 5.92 5.85 9.19
C SER A 77 5.47 4.61 8.43
N PHE A 78 6.30 4.12 7.52
CA PHE A 78 6.07 2.85 6.88
C PHE A 78 7.38 2.12 6.64
N GLU A 79 7.30 0.80 6.62
CA GLU A 79 8.37 -0.10 6.20
C GLU A 79 7.83 -0.97 5.07
N MET A 80 8.69 -1.34 4.14
CA MET A 80 8.30 -2.23 3.05
C MET A 80 9.36 -3.29 2.79
N SER A 81 8.91 -4.49 2.44
CA SER A 81 9.77 -5.61 2.08
C SER A 81 9.22 -6.32 0.85
N PHE A 82 10.10 -6.79 -0.02
CA PHE A 82 9.70 -7.58 -1.17
C PHE A 82 9.01 -8.87 -0.71
N LYS A 83 7.85 -9.18 -1.30
CA LYS A 83 7.10 -10.39 -1.03
C LYS A 83 7.22 -11.39 -2.18
N ASP A 84 6.62 -11.07 -3.32
CA ASP A 84 6.53 -11.96 -4.48
C ASP A 84 6.22 -11.17 -5.77
N TYR A 85 6.08 -11.91 -6.87
CA TYR A 85 5.53 -11.39 -8.12
C TYR A 85 4.10 -11.90 -8.29
N ARG A 86 3.16 -11.02 -8.61
CA ARG A 86 1.77 -11.38 -8.88
C ARG A 86 1.36 -10.99 -10.29
N PHE A 87 0.34 -11.66 -10.81
CA PHE A 87 -0.23 -11.32 -12.11
C PHE A 87 -0.83 -9.92 -12.05
N VAL A 88 -0.50 -9.12 -13.06
CA VAL A 88 -1.17 -7.85 -13.28
C VAL A 88 -2.64 -8.13 -13.61
N GLY A 89 -3.58 -7.31 -13.11
CA GLY A 89 -5.00 -7.45 -13.43
C GLY A 89 -5.26 -7.38 -14.95
N GLN A 90 -6.30 -8.07 -15.44
CA GLN A 90 -6.54 -8.23 -16.89
C GLN A 90 -6.62 -6.89 -17.64
N GLU A 91 -7.29 -5.90 -17.07
CA GLU A 91 -7.42 -4.56 -17.68
C GLU A 91 -6.05 -3.87 -17.83
N LEU A 92 -5.20 -3.99 -16.80
CA LEU A 92 -3.88 -3.37 -16.81
C LEU A 92 -2.89 -4.16 -17.67
N GLN A 93 -3.05 -5.47 -17.81
CA GLN A 93 -2.29 -6.27 -18.77
C GLN A 93 -2.57 -5.81 -20.20
N ALA A 94 -3.84 -5.67 -20.58
CA ALA A 94 -4.21 -5.22 -21.92
C ALA A 94 -3.59 -3.85 -22.25
N LYS A 95 -3.65 -2.93 -21.29
CA LYS A 95 -3.05 -1.59 -21.42
C LYS A 95 -1.53 -1.64 -21.59
N LEU A 96 -0.83 -2.45 -20.78
CA LEU A 96 0.64 -2.55 -20.84
C LEU A 96 1.15 -3.28 -22.09
N ILE A 97 0.33 -4.14 -22.69
CA ILE A 97 0.64 -4.79 -23.98
C ILE A 97 0.54 -3.77 -25.13
N GLU A 98 -0.44 -2.86 -25.05
CA GLU A 98 -0.64 -1.80 -26.04
C GLU A 98 0.39 -0.67 -25.91
N ASP A 99 0.72 -0.27 -24.67
CA ASP A 99 1.71 0.76 -24.36
C ASP A 99 2.61 0.34 -23.19
N PRO A 100 3.88 -0.03 -23.45
CA PRO A 100 4.81 -0.45 -22.41
C PRO A 100 5.29 0.66 -21.47
N TYR A 101 4.97 1.95 -21.72
CA TYR A 101 5.55 3.10 -20.99
C TYR A 101 4.53 4.15 -20.52
#